data_AF-B5H488-F1
#
_entry.id   AF-B5H488-F1
#
_cell.length_a   1.000
_cell.length_b   1.000
_cell.length_c   1.000
_cell.angle_alpha   90.00
_cell.angle_beta   90.00
_cell.angle_gamma   90.00
#
_symmetry.space_group_name_H-M   'P 1'
#
loop_
_entity.id
_entity.type
_entity.pdbx_description
1 polymer ?
#
loop_
_entity_poly.entity_id
_entity_poly.type
_entity_poly.pdbx_seq_one_letter_code
_entity_poly.pdbx_strand_id
1 'polypeptide(L)'
;MEDQHQHSGSFTMDQDKTSDLQPFTIDLTVEEARRRAEVMAALGPDWDPVAVLRGEDEAYARLYSGLDAEQRRTYDLLVAAGVLPGEGPGRAAAH
;
A
#
# COMPACT_ATOMS: atom_id res chain seq x y z
N MET A 1 37.70 38.38 34.89
CA MET A 1 36.44 37.75 35.32
C MET A 1 35.92 37.02 34.09
N GLU A 2 35.84 35.69 34.22
CA GLU A 2 35.10 34.73 33.38
C GLU A 2 35.53 34.65 31.90
N ASP A 3 36.35 33.69 31.45
CA ASP A 3 36.24 32.23 31.49
C ASP A 3 35.27 31.66 30.43
N GLN A 4 35.76 30.61 29.75
CA GLN A 4 35.05 29.55 29.03
C GLN A 4 34.71 29.70 27.53
N HIS A 5 35.50 28.97 26.73
CA HIS A 5 35.09 27.90 25.79
C HIS A 5 33.62 27.95 25.30
N GLN A 6 33.29 27.83 24.00
CA GLN A 6 33.40 26.59 23.22
C GLN A 6 33.08 26.84 21.74
N HIS A 7 33.95 26.37 20.86
CA HIS A 7 33.62 25.47 19.74
C HIS A 7 32.22 25.60 19.08
N SER A 8 31.94 26.69 18.35
CA SER A 8 30.97 26.58 17.26
C SER A 8 31.71 26.02 16.05
N GLY A 9 31.70 24.68 15.97
CA GLY A 9 32.12 23.97 14.78
C GLY A 9 31.45 24.61 13.56
N SER A 10 32.27 25.08 12.63
CA SER A 10 31.82 25.53 11.33
C SER A 10 31.16 24.34 10.66
N PHE A 11 29.83 24.23 10.79
CA PHE A 11 29.05 23.39 9.92
C PHE A 11 28.94 24.12 8.59
N THR A 12 30.09 24.20 7.89
CA THR A 12 30.12 24.44 6.47
C THR A 12 29.53 23.16 5.86
N MET A 13 28.21 23.02 5.94
CA MET A 13 27.44 22.01 5.24
C MET A 13 27.60 22.32 3.75
N ASP A 14 28.73 21.90 3.20
CA ASP A 14 28.96 21.54 1.80
C ASP A 14 28.05 22.25 0.79
N GLN A 15 28.03 23.59 0.86
CA GLN A 15 27.21 24.42 -0.03
C GLN A 15 27.68 24.24 -1.47
N ASP A 16 28.95 23.85 -1.65
CA ASP A 16 29.58 23.56 -2.93
C ASP A 16 29.02 22.28 -3.59
N LYS A 17 28.62 21.27 -2.79
CA LYS A 17 27.92 20.08 -3.31
C LYS A 17 26.55 20.38 -3.90
N THR A 18 25.91 21.48 -3.49
CA THR A 18 24.58 21.85 -4.02
C THR A 18 24.64 22.50 -5.41
N SER A 19 25.79 23.08 -5.78
CA SER A 19 26.05 23.65 -7.12
C SER A 19 26.01 22.59 -8.23
N ASP A 20 26.35 21.34 -7.87
CA ASP A 20 26.35 20.18 -8.78
C ASP A 20 25.00 19.44 -8.80
N LEU A 21 24.02 19.86 -7.99
CA LEU A 21 22.69 19.25 -7.97
C LEU A 21 21.83 19.81 -9.09
N GLN A 22 21.42 18.94 -10.00
CA GLN A 22 20.46 19.28 -11.03
C GLN A 22 19.03 19.03 -10.53
N PRO A 23 18.10 20.02 -10.63
CA PRO A 23 16.73 19.83 -10.20
C PRO A 23 16.06 18.73 -11.02
N PHE A 24 15.62 17.68 -10.32
CA PHE A 24 14.82 16.61 -10.88
C PHE A 24 13.36 16.86 -10.51
N THR A 25 12.52 17.10 -11.52
CA THR A 25 11.07 17.27 -11.34
C THR A 25 10.35 16.20 -12.14
N ILE A 26 9.46 15.48 -11.48
CA ILE A 26 8.65 14.43 -12.08
C ILE A 26 7.18 14.69 -11.76
N ASP A 27 6.32 14.61 -12.77
CA ASP A 27 4.88 14.66 -12.57
C ASP A 27 4.38 13.24 -12.26
N LEU A 28 4.13 12.98 -10.99
CA LEU A 28 3.64 11.67 -10.54
C LEU A 28 2.25 11.35 -11.09
N THR A 29 1.45 12.35 -11.48
CA THR A 29 0.13 12.10 -12.08
C THR A 29 0.28 11.48 -13.46
N VAL A 30 1.20 12.02 -14.26
CA VAL A 30 1.51 11.48 -15.61
C VAL A 30 2.15 10.11 -15.50
N GLU A 31 3.10 9.93 -14.58
CA GLU A 31 3.78 8.65 -14.41
C GLU A 31 2.86 7.56 -13.84
N GLU A 32 1.92 7.91 -12.97
CA GLU A 32 0.90 6.96 -12.51
C GLU A 32 -0.07 6.57 -13.64
N ALA A 33 -0.46 7.51 -14.50
CA ALA A 33 -1.27 7.20 -15.67
C ALA A 33 -0.52 6.25 -16.62
N ARG A 34 0.77 6.49 -16.87
CA ARG A 34 1.63 5.59 -17.65
C ARG A 34 1.72 4.21 -17.00
N ARG A 35 2.01 4.13 -15.69
CA ARG A 35 2.10 2.85 -14.97
C ARG A 35 0.80 2.05 -15.10
N ARG A 36 -0.35 2.69 -14.92
CA ARG A 36 -1.66 2.03 -15.08
C ARG A 36 -1.91 1.54 -16.50
N ALA A 37 -1.54 2.33 -17.51
CA ALA A 37 -1.67 1.92 -18.90
C ALA A 37 -0.82 0.69 -19.21
N GLU A 38 0.44 0.67 -18.77
CA GLU A 38 1.33 -0.49 -18.95
C GLU A 38 0.82 -1.73 -18.20
N VAL A 39 0.27 -1.57 -17.00
CA VAL A 39 -0.37 -2.67 -16.25
C VAL A 39 -1.56 -3.23 -17.04
N MET A 40 -2.44 -2.38 -17.56
CA MET A 40 -3.59 -2.82 -18.35
C MET A 40 -3.16 -3.50 -19.65
N ALA A 41 -2.12 -2.98 -20.31
CA ALA A 41 -1.56 -3.60 -21.51
C ALA A 41 -0.97 -4.99 -21.22
N ALA A 42 -0.28 -5.16 -20.08
CA ALA A 42 0.29 -6.44 -19.66
C ALA A 42 -0.77 -7.49 -19.28
N LEU A 43 -1.91 -7.06 -18.72
CA LEU A 43 -3.05 -7.93 -18.43
C LEU A 43 -3.73 -8.44 -19.71
N GLY A 44 -3.69 -7.64 -20.77
CA GLY A 44 -4.18 -8.02 -22.09
C GLY A 44 -5.70 -7.93 -22.26
N PRO A 45 -6.20 -8.09 -23.49
CA PRO A 45 -7.61 -7.88 -23.82
C PRO A 45 -8.56 -8.94 -23.24
N ASP A 46 -8.03 -10.11 -22.88
CA ASP A 46 -8.81 -11.23 -22.35
C ASP A 46 -8.95 -11.18 -20.82
N TRP A 47 -8.40 -10.14 -20.17
CA TRP A 47 -8.51 -10.00 -18.73
C TRP A 47 -9.94 -9.68 -18.31
N ASP A 48 -10.56 -10.62 -17.59
CA ASP A 48 -11.88 -10.45 -16.96
C ASP A 48 -11.71 -10.14 -15.46
N PRO A 49 -11.78 -8.86 -15.05
CA PRO A 49 -11.63 -8.48 -13.64
C PRO A 49 -12.74 -9.08 -12.76
N VAL A 50 -13.92 -9.35 -13.31
CA VAL A 50 -15.03 -9.93 -12.55
C VAL A 50 -14.76 -11.42 -12.29
N ALA A 51 -14.20 -12.14 -13.25
CA ALA A 51 -13.77 -13.53 -13.04
C ALA A 51 -12.67 -13.62 -11.97
N VAL A 52 -11.72 -12.69 -11.96
CA VAL A 52 -10.67 -12.64 -10.92
C VAL A 52 -11.27 -12.43 -9.54
N LEU A 53 -12.16 -11.44 -9.37
CA LEU A 53 -12.82 -11.16 -8.08
C LEU A 53 -13.64 -12.36 -7.59
N ARG A 54 -14.37 -13.04 -8.48
CA ARG A 54 -15.10 -14.28 -8.12
C ARG A 54 -14.15 -15.38 -7.64
N GLY A 55 -13.01 -15.55 -8.31
CA GLY A 55 -11.99 -16.53 -7.91
C GLY A 55 -11.40 -16.23 -6.53
N GLU A 56 -11.19 -14.96 -6.20
CA GLU A 56 -10.77 -14.54 -4.87
C GLU A 56 -11.82 -14.83 -3.79
N ASP A 57 -13.10 -14.57 -4.07
CA ASP A 57 -14.20 -14.89 -3.15
C ASP A 57 -14.30 -16.40 -2.90
N GLU A 58 -14.19 -17.22 -3.94
CA GLU A 58 -14.19 -18.68 -3.81
C GLU A 58 -12.99 -19.19 -2.99
N ALA A 59 -11.80 -18.61 -3.19
CA ALA A 59 -10.61 -18.97 -2.43
C ALA A 59 -10.76 -18.63 -0.94
N TYR A 60 -11.36 -17.47 -0.63
CA TYR A 60 -11.66 -17.08 0.76
C TYR A 60 -12.70 -17.99 1.42
N ALA A 61 -13.77 -18.33 0.70
CA ALA A 61 -14.78 -19.27 1.20
C ALA A 61 -14.17 -20.63 1.53
N ARG A 62 -13.20 -21.09 0.73
CA ARG A 62 -12.44 -22.32 1.01
C ARG A 62 -11.57 -22.19 2.26
N LEU A 63 -10.89 -21.06 2.47
CA LEU A 63 -10.01 -20.84 3.63
C LEU A 63 -10.75 -20.98 4.97
N TYR A 64 -12.00 -20.51 5.02
CA TYR A 64 -12.85 -20.59 6.21
C TYR A 64 -13.94 -21.66 6.09
N SER A 65 -13.74 -22.62 5.19
CA SER A 65 -14.57 -23.83 5.10
C SER A 65 -14.18 -24.82 6.20
N GLY A 66 -15.15 -25.59 6.70
CA GLY A 66 -14.88 -26.67 7.65
C GLY A 66 -14.45 -26.22 9.05
N LEU A 67 -14.62 -24.94 9.41
CA LEU A 67 -14.36 -24.49 10.78
C LEU A 67 -15.25 -25.23 11.77
N ASP A 68 -14.65 -25.69 12.87
CA ASP A 68 -15.39 -26.18 14.01
C ASP A 68 -16.12 -25.04 14.75
N ALA A 69 -16.87 -25.39 15.81
CA ALA A 69 -17.69 -24.42 16.53
C ALA A 69 -16.88 -23.32 17.24
N GLU A 70 -15.67 -23.62 17.72
CA GLU A 70 -14.82 -22.65 18.41
C GLU A 70 -14.11 -21.74 17.40
N GLN A 71 -13.61 -22.33 16.33
CA GLN A 71 -13.02 -21.62 15.21
C GLN A 71 -14.04 -20.69 14.53
N ARG A 72 -15.29 -21.14 14.34
CA ARG A 72 -16.37 -20.30 13.79
C ARG A 72 -16.66 -19.11 14.69
N ARG A 73 -16.74 -19.29 16.01
CA ARG A 73 -16.93 -18.17 16.95
C ARG A 73 -15.78 -17.17 16.88
N THR A 74 -14.55 -17.64 16.76
CA THR A 74 -13.38 -16.76 16.62
C THR A 74 -13.42 -16.00 15.30
N TYR A 75 -13.77 -16.68 14.20
CA TYR A 75 -13.97 -16.04 12.89
C TYR A 75 -15.02 -14.94 12.97
N ASP A 76 -16.20 -15.21 13.57
CA ASP A 76 -17.28 -14.24 13.69
C ASP A 76 -16.85 -13.01 14.52
N LEU A 77 -16.08 -13.21 15.60
CA LEU A 77 -15.51 -12.12 16.39
C LEU A 77 -14.55 -11.24 15.58
N LEU A 78 -13.69 -11.87 14.77
CA LEU A 78 -12.72 -11.15 13.94
C LEU A 78 -13.39 -10.38 12.80
N VAL A 79 -14.46 -10.93 12.22
CA VAL A 79 -15.30 -10.21 11.24
C VAL A 79 -15.99 -9.02 11.90
N ALA A 80 -16.59 -9.21 13.08
CA ALA A 80 -17.26 -8.13 13.81
C ALA A 80 -16.28 -7.01 14.22
N ALA A 81 -15.02 -7.37 14.52
CA ALA A 81 -13.95 -6.42 14.82
C ALA A 81 -13.35 -5.75 13.57
N GLY A 82 -13.75 -6.14 12.36
CA GLY A 82 -13.19 -5.64 11.10
C GLY A 82 -11.77 -6.12 10.80
N VAL A 83 -11.26 -7.12 11.54
CA VAL A 83 -9.95 -7.73 11.31
C VAL A 83 -9.99 -8.65 10.09
N LEU A 84 -11.11 -9.37 9.91
CA LEU A 84 -11.35 -10.20 8.74
C LEU A 84 -12.48 -9.61 7.88
N PRO A 85 -12.40 -9.78 6.54
CA PRO A 85 -13.48 -9.40 5.66
C PRO A 85 -14.71 -10.28 5.93
N GLY A 86 -15.90 -9.67 6.03
CA GLY A 86 -17.17 -10.39 6.13
C GLY A 86 -17.71 -10.83 4.76
N GLU A 87 -18.74 -11.67 4.76
CA GLU A 87 -19.38 -12.24 3.54
C GLU A 87 -20.28 -11.24 2.76
N GLY A 88 -20.17 -9.93 3.03
CA GLY A 88 -21.05 -8.90 2.47
C GLY A 88 -20.46 -8.11 1.28
N PRO A 89 -21.29 -7.35 0.54
CA PRO A 89 -20.92 -6.60 -0.68
C PRO A 89 -19.95 -5.42 -0.45
N GLY A 90 -19.31 -5.31 0.71
CA GLY A 90 -18.34 -4.27 1.07
C GLY A 90 -16.91 -4.54 0.60
N ARG A 91 -16.67 -5.62 -0.15
CA ARG A 91 -15.32 -6.02 -0.59
C ARG A 91 -14.70 -5.10 -1.64
N ALA A 92 -15.52 -4.27 -2.30
CA ALA A 92 -15.10 -3.24 -3.24
C ALA A 92 -15.79 -1.89 -2.98
N ALA A 93 -15.59 -1.31 -1.78
CA ALA A 93 -15.58 0.14 -1.54
C ALA A 93 -15.43 0.38 -0.02
N ALA A 94 -14.20 0.36 0.45
CA ALA A 94 -13.81 1.21 1.57
C ALA A 94 -12.95 2.32 0.96
N HIS A 95 -13.62 3.44 0.65
CA HIS A 95 -12.97 4.72 0.35
C HIS A 95 -12.67 5.46 1.66
#